data_AF-A0A8J8P7R0-F1
#
_entry.id   AF-A0A8J8P7R0-F1
#
_cell.length_a   1.000
_cell.length_b   1.000
_cell.length_c   1.000
_cell.angle_alpha   90.00
_cell.angle_beta   90.00
_cell.angle_gamma   90.00
#
_symmetry.space_group_name_H-M   'P 1'
#
loop_
_entity.id
_entity.type
_entity.pdbx_description
1 polymer ?
#
loop_
_entity_poly.entity_id
_entity_poly.type
_entity_poly.pdbx_seq_one_letter_code
_entity_poly.pdbx_strand_id
1 'polypeptide(L)'
;MNRRTFLKQGTALSGGLVLSGCLGRLGFETQSAWRDPPLVEDRPDAVYYPAIIEGMGMYGTTTAGSLGFALMHSFPHRFWTLTGSRKTKVVVQSDDSVHLMASVWDTETETILPIDVSVEISNSDGRVSSTNLWPMISPNMGFHYGDNIALPGEGQYDVTLQVGPLQTARTSPFDGRFTEGQSATMQFTFDTDETYNLEIRRLGEKAGTRGTVDLMDMEMIPEPVVPTKSELPGRLLHEGQSGDATILVALVDGDHRFSDSDGPFLIVSPRTPYNRVMLPRMALSATLNRGGDAIAQGTLQASLDPDLGSFYGMGLDELETGDAVRLTVETPPQLARHDGYETAFLDMDPIEFTVE
;
A
#
# COMPACT_ATOMS: atom_id res chain seq x y z
N MET A 1 40.04 -15.57 -57.43
CA MET A 1 40.28 -14.52 -58.45
C MET A 1 39.32 -14.72 -59.62
N ASN A 2 38.88 -13.62 -60.25
CA ASN A 2 37.87 -13.45 -61.33
C ASN A 2 36.40 -13.53 -60.85
N ARG A 3 35.64 -12.45 -60.61
CA ARG A 3 35.36 -11.15 -61.28
C ARG A 3 34.67 -11.25 -62.66
N ARG A 4 33.32 -11.08 -62.59
CA ARG A 4 32.39 -10.36 -63.48
C ARG A 4 32.20 -10.88 -64.92
N THR A 5 30.95 -11.16 -65.30
CA THR A 5 30.05 -10.45 -66.26
C THR A 5 28.81 -11.38 -66.40
N PHE A 6 27.54 -10.97 -66.27
CA PHE A 6 26.79 -10.16 -67.21
C PHE A 6 25.38 -9.86 -66.66
N LEU A 7 24.94 -8.61 -66.80
CA LEU A 7 23.60 -8.08 -66.47
C LEU A 7 22.92 -7.69 -67.79
N LYS A 8 21.68 -8.16 -68.02
CA LYS A 8 20.61 -7.70 -68.96
C LYS A 8 19.72 -8.93 -69.26
N GLN A 9 18.40 -9.00 -69.07
CA GLN A 9 17.25 -8.06 -69.11
C GLN A 9 16.15 -8.61 -68.16
N GLY A 10 15.44 -7.78 -67.37
CA GLY A 10 14.04 -7.33 -67.62
C GLY A 10 13.02 -8.45 -67.37
N THR A 11 12.02 -8.40 -66.47
CA THR A 11 11.09 -7.32 -66.15
C THR A 11 10.24 -7.73 -64.93
N ALA A 12 9.98 -6.78 -64.03
CA ALA A 12 8.89 -6.65 -63.05
C ALA A 12 8.16 -7.89 -62.49
N LEU A 13 8.21 -8.04 -61.16
CA LEU A 13 7.01 -8.22 -60.34
C LEU A 13 7.24 -7.62 -58.94
N SER A 14 6.52 -6.51 -58.76
CA SER A 14 6.10 -5.82 -57.54
C SER A 14 5.98 -6.63 -56.25
N GLY A 15 6.43 -6.02 -55.15
CA GLY A 15 5.70 -6.01 -53.88
C GLY A 15 5.85 -7.24 -52.97
N GLY A 16 6.98 -7.35 -52.27
CA GLY A 16 7.05 -8.11 -51.03
C GLY A 16 6.30 -7.36 -49.93
N LEU A 17 4.99 -7.61 -49.82
CA LEU A 17 4.13 -7.14 -48.74
C LEU A 17 4.69 -7.61 -47.38
N VAL A 18 4.92 -6.64 -46.51
CA VAL A 18 5.10 -6.83 -45.08
C VAL A 18 3.82 -7.51 -44.55
N LEU A 19 3.91 -8.76 -44.11
CA LEU A 19 2.79 -9.54 -43.57
C LEU A 19 2.42 -9.13 -42.12
N SER A 20 2.66 -7.88 -41.71
CA SER A 20 2.30 -7.40 -40.37
C SER A 20 0.80 -7.18 -40.16
N GLY A 21 -0.03 -7.38 -41.19
CA GLY A 21 -1.47 -7.09 -41.17
C GLY A 21 -2.40 -8.30 -40.98
N CYS A 22 -1.89 -9.54 -40.93
CA CYS A 22 -2.75 -10.73 -40.88
C CYS A 22 -3.06 -11.25 -39.47
N LEU A 23 -2.38 -10.75 -38.42
CA LEU A 23 -2.69 -11.14 -37.03
C LEU A 23 -3.95 -10.46 -36.48
N GLY A 24 -4.32 -9.27 -36.98
CA GLY A 24 -5.52 -8.55 -36.51
C GLY A 24 -6.86 -9.21 -36.91
N ARG A 25 -6.88 -10.15 -37.86
CA ARG A 25 -8.10 -10.87 -38.27
C ARG A 25 -8.33 -12.20 -37.54
N LEU A 26 -7.39 -12.62 -36.70
CA LEU A 26 -7.49 -13.84 -35.89
C LEU A 26 -7.92 -13.57 -34.44
N GLY A 27 -8.31 -12.34 -34.10
CA GLY A 27 -8.74 -11.98 -32.73
C GLY A 27 -7.60 -11.86 -31.72
N PHE A 28 -6.33 -11.96 -32.14
CA PHE A 28 -5.15 -11.75 -31.30
C PHE A 28 -4.68 -10.28 -31.32
N GLU A 29 -5.59 -9.33 -31.30
CA GLU A 29 -5.24 -8.03 -30.70
C GLU A 29 -5.13 -8.29 -29.21
N THR A 30 -3.91 -8.63 -28.76
CA THR A 30 -3.56 -8.46 -27.35
C THR A 30 -4.04 -7.08 -26.95
N GLN A 31 -4.92 -6.99 -25.95
CA GLN A 31 -5.52 -5.75 -25.48
C GLN A 31 -4.43 -4.81 -24.94
N SER A 32 -3.69 -4.17 -25.85
CA SER A 32 -2.60 -3.25 -25.58
C SER A 32 -3.08 -1.93 -25.00
N ALA A 33 -4.40 -1.66 -25.05
CA ALA A 33 -4.98 -0.39 -24.66
C ALA A 33 -5.02 -0.15 -23.14
N TRP A 34 -4.85 -1.20 -22.32
CA TRP A 34 -4.99 -1.12 -20.86
C TRP A 34 -3.66 -1.14 -20.08
N ARG A 35 -2.52 -1.19 -20.76
CA ARG A 35 -1.19 -1.26 -20.08
C ARG A 35 -0.76 0.02 -19.37
N ASP A 36 -1.40 1.16 -19.66
CA ASP A 36 -1.13 2.41 -18.94
C ASP A 36 -2.46 3.19 -18.91
N PRO A 37 -3.30 3.02 -17.88
CA PRO A 37 -4.59 3.72 -17.79
C PRO A 37 -4.40 5.24 -17.87
N PRO A 38 -5.42 6.06 -18.16
CA PRO A 38 -5.23 7.51 -18.20
C PRO A 38 -4.66 8.02 -16.87
N LEU A 39 -3.58 8.79 -16.92
CA LEU A 39 -3.04 9.48 -15.75
C LEU A 39 -3.50 10.94 -15.82
N VAL A 40 -3.92 11.49 -14.69
CA VAL A 40 -4.25 12.92 -14.61
C VAL A 40 -2.97 13.72 -14.87
N GLU A 41 -3.03 14.73 -15.74
CA GLU A 41 -1.86 15.57 -16.08
C GLU A 41 -1.50 16.51 -14.91
N ASP A 42 -2.43 17.39 -14.54
CA ASP A 42 -2.25 18.40 -13.48
C ASP A 42 -2.68 17.88 -12.10
N ARG A 43 -1.89 16.95 -11.56
CA ARG A 43 -2.14 16.33 -10.25
C ARG A 43 -1.69 17.23 -9.11
N PRO A 44 -2.48 17.36 -8.03
CA PRO A 44 -2.04 18.08 -6.83
C PRO A 44 -1.01 17.26 -6.05
N ASP A 45 -0.17 17.94 -5.27
CA ASP A 45 0.69 17.32 -4.24
C ASP A 45 -0.15 16.96 -3.00
N ALA A 46 -1.11 16.05 -3.17
CA ALA A 46 -2.14 15.67 -2.20
C ALA A 46 -2.87 14.40 -2.65
N VAL A 47 -3.68 13.82 -1.77
CA VAL A 47 -4.64 12.77 -2.16
C VAL A 47 -5.67 13.35 -3.11
N TYR A 48 -5.88 12.67 -4.24
CA TYR A 48 -6.77 13.16 -5.30
C TYR A 48 -7.52 12.02 -5.99
N TYR A 49 -8.63 12.37 -6.64
CA TYR A 49 -9.42 11.41 -7.41
C TYR A 49 -8.66 11.01 -8.68
N PRO A 50 -8.30 9.72 -8.87
CA PRO A 50 -7.62 9.27 -10.08
C PRO A 50 -8.53 9.39 -11.32
N ALA A 51 -7.98 9.19 -12.52
CA ALA A 51 -8.80 9.24 -13.73
C ALA A 51 -9.82 8.09 -13.79
N ILE A 52 -9.41 6.92 -13.29
CA ILE A 52 -10.21 5.71 -13.21
C ILE A 52 -10.03 5.04 -11.85
N ILE A 53 -11.03 4.26 -11.45
CA ILE A 53 -10.92 3.23 -10.42
C ILE A 53 -11.06 1.88 -11.12
N GLU A 54 -10.07 1.03 -10.91
CA GLU A 54 -10.08 -0.34 -11.40
C GLU A 54 -10.76 -1.24 -10.38
N GLY A 55 -11.58 -2.16 -10.89
CA GLY A 55 -12.26 -3.16 -10.10
C GLY A 55 -11.29 -4.18 -9.54
N MET A 56 -11.78 -4.96 -8.59
CA MET A 56 -11.02 -5.99 -7.92
C MET A 56 -11.87 -7.26 -7.84
N GLY A 57 -11.25 -8.39 -8.14
CA GLY A 57 -11.78 -9.72 -7.90
C GLY A 57 -11.16 -10.34 -6.65
N MET A 58 -11.87 -11.30 -6.07
CA MET A 58 -11.45 -12.04 -4.88
C MET A 58 -11.16 -13.48 -5.30
N TYR A 59 -10.00 -14.03 -4.92
CA TYR A 59 -9.68 -15.44 -5.14
C TYR A 59 -10.02 -16.33 -3.95
N GLY A 60 -9.55 -15.97 -2.76
CA GLY A 60 -9.91 -16.68 -1.53
C GLY A 60 -9.51 -15.92 -0.27
N THR A 61 -10.06 -16.37 0.86
CA THR A 61 -9.47 -16.16 2.17
C THR A 61 -9.02 -17.50 2.77
N THR A 62 -8.01 -17.46 3.62
CA THR A 62 -7.52 -18.63 4.37
C THR A 62 -6.92 -18.17 5.70
N THR A 63 -6.58 -19.12 6.57
CA THR A 63 -5.96 -18.82 7.86
C THR A 63 -4.72 -19.67 8.12
N ALA A 64 -3.79 -19.12 8.89
CA ALA A 64 -2.70 -19.88 9.51
C ALA A 64 -2.50 -19.40 10.95
N GLY A 65 -2.78 -20.26 11.92
CA GLY A 65 -2.80 -19.88 13.33
C GLY A 65 -3.85 -18.80 13.60
N SER A 66 -3.44 -17.68 14.19
CA SER A 66 -4.30 -16.52 14.42
C SER A 66 -4.31 -15.51 13.26
N LEU A 67 -3.64 -15.82 12.14
CA LEU A 67 -3.57 -14.93 10.99
C LEU A 67 -4.63 -15.29 9.95
N GLY A 68 -5.36 -14.28 9.51
CA GLY A 68 -6.20 -14.31 8.32
C GLY A 68 -5.42 -13.77 7.14
N PHE A 69 -5.63 -14.39 5.98
CA PHE A 69 -5.07 -13.98 4.71
C PHE A 69 -6.19 -13.87 3.69
N ALA A 70 -6.14 -12.83 2.87
CA ALA A 70 -6.97 -12.69 1.70
C ALA A 70 -6.09 -12.56 0.46
N LEU A 71 -6.55 -13.14 -0.64
CA LEU A 71 -5.93 -13.02 -1.94
C LEU A 71 -6.93 -12.42 -2.92
N MET A 72 -6.53 -11.33 -3.55
CA MET A 72 -7.35 -10.57 -4.47
C MET A 72 -6.58 -10.31 -5.76
N HIS A 73 -7.27 -9.87 -6.79
CA HIS A 73 -6.65 -9.54 -8.06
C HIS A 73 -7.30 -8.34 -8.73
N SER A 74 -6.52 -7.71 -9.60
CA SER A 74 -6.99 -6.72 -10.56
C SER A 74 -6.18 -6.85 -11.86
N PHE A 75 -6.48 -5.98 -12.83
CA PHE A 75 -5.66 -5.77 -14.00
C PHE A 75 -4.24 -5.39 -13.59
N PRO A 76 -3.18 -5.86 -14.28
CA PRO A 76 -1.86 -5.26 -14.15
C PRO A 76 -1.92 -3.75 -14.37
N HIS A 77 -1.41 -2.98 -13.42
CA HIS A 77 -1.40 -1.53 -13.51
C HIS A 77 -0.10 -0.94 -12.96
N ARG A 78 0.12 0.34 -13.25
CA ARG A 78 1.27 1.09 -12.76
C ARG A 78 1.11 1.42 -11.28
N PHE A 79 2.23 1.55 -10.60
CA PHE A 79 2.29 2.10 -9.25
C PHE A 79 3.66 2.74 -9.03
N TRP A 80 3.87 3.36 -7.87
CA TRP A 80 5.14 3.98 -7.52
C TRP A 80 5.68 3.40 -6.21
N THR A 81 6.85 2.77 -6.26
CA THR A 81 7.56 2.37 -5.04
C THR A 81 8.25 3.58 -4.43
N LEU A 82 8.43 3.55 -3.10
CA LEU A 82 9.16 4.56 -2.36
C LEU A 82 10.29 3.90 -1.56
N THR A 83 11.48 4.48 -1.63
CA THR A 83 12.62 4.11 -0.77
C THR A 83 13.30 5.36 -0.27
N GLY A 84 13.18 5.63 1.03
CA GLY A 84 13.51 6.93 1.61
C GLY A 84 12.62 8.01 0.97
N SER A 85 13.25 8.92 0.24
CA SER A 85 12.58 9.96 -0.56
C SER A 85 12.52 9.64 -2.06
N ARG A 86 13.13 8.53 -2.51
CA ARG A 86 13.18 8.18 -3.93
C ARG A 86 11.90 7.47 -4.35
N LYS A 87 11.08 8.16 -5.15
CA LYS A 87 9.90 7.61 -5.82
C LYS A 87 10.26 7.00 -7.18
N THR A 88 9.87 5.76 -7.45
CA THR A 88 10.15 5.07 -8.72
C THR A 88 8.86 4.55 -9.35
N LYS A 89 8.55 4.94 -10.59
CA LYS A 89 7.39 4.43 -11.34
C LYS A 89 7.67 2.98 -11.77
N VAL A 90 6.79 2.07 -11.40
CA VAL A 90 6.69 0.72 -11.96
C VAL A 90 5.66 0.76 -13.07
N VAL A 91 6.05 0.28 -14.25
CA VAL A 91 5.18 0.23 -15.44
C VAL A 91 4.83 -1.22 -15.74
N VAL A 92 3.62 -1.44 -16.26
CA VAL A 92 3.14 -2.76 -16.65
C VAL A 92 4.04 -3.32 -17.75
N GLN A 93 4.59 -4.51 -17.51
CA GLN A 93 5.39 -5.24 -18.48
C GLN A 93 4.52 -6.05 -19.44
N SER A 94 5.13 -6.59 -20.49
CA SER A 94 4.37 -7.32 -21.50
C SER A 94 3.89 -8.70 -21.05
N ASP A 95 4.56 -9.26 -20.06
CA ASP A 95 4.34 -10.56 -19.45
C ASP A 95 3.53 -10.50 -18.14
N ASP A 96 3.33 -9.30 -17.58
CA ASP A 96 2.43 -9.10 -16.45
C ASP A 96 1.03 -9.60 -16.81
N SER A 97 0.52 -10.53 -16.01
CA SER A 97 -0.74 -11.23 -16.26
C SER A 97 -1.85 -10.75 -15.34
N VAL A 98 -1.51 -10.48 -14.07
CA VAL A 98 -2.44 -10.06 -13.02
C VAL A 98 -1.74 -9.10 -12.05
N HIS A 99 -2.46 -8.11 -11.52
CA HIS A 99 -2.03 -7.43 -10.30
C HIS A 99 -2.54 -8.24 -9.10
N LEU A 100 -1.64 -8.99 -8.46
CA LEU A 100 -1.98 -9.86 -7.34
C LEU A 100 -1.89 -9.05 -6.04
N MET A 101 -2.93 -9.13 -5.21
CA MET A 101 -3.01 -8.39 -3.96
C MET A 101 -3.28 -9.31 -2.79
N ALA A 102 -2.86 -8.88 -1.59
CA ALA A 102 -3.12 -9.57 -0.36
C ALA A 102 -3.45 -8.62 0.80
N SER A 103 -4.20 -9.12 1.77
CA SER A 103 -4.37 -8.53 3.09
C SER A 103 -4.04 -9.57 4.15
N VAL A 104 -3.46 -9.13 5.27
CA VAL A 104 -3.10 -9.98 6.42
C VAL A 104 -3.58 -9.31 7.69
N TRP A 105 -4.31 -10.04 8.51
CA TRP A 105 -4.89 -9.52 9.75
C TRP A 105 -4.85 -10.56 10.86
N ASP A 106 -5.01 -10.10 12.09
CA ASP A 106 -5.27 -10.96 13.24
C ASP A 106 -6.76 -11.34 13.29
N THR A 107 -7.09 -12.62 13.26
CA THR A 107 -8.49 -13.09 13.16
C THR A 107 -9.32 -12.85 14.42
N GLU A 108 -8.67 -12.59 15.56
CA GLU A 108 -9.37 -12.39 16.83
C GLU A 108 -9.76 -10.93 17.05
N THR A 109 -8.85 -10.02 16.72
CA THR A 109 -9.00 -8.57 16.94
C THR A 109 -9.33 -7.81 15.65
N GLU A 110 -9.38 -8.49 14.51
CA GLU A 110 -9.59 -7.90 13.18
C GLU A 110 -8.55 -6.83 12.80
N THR A 111 -7.38 -6.84 13.46
CA THR A 111 -6.33 -5.84 13.26
C THR A 111 -5.50 -6.15 12.03
N ILE A 112 -5.47 -5.23 11.06
CA ILE A 112 -4.58 -5.31 9.90
C ILE A 112 -3.10 -5.24 10.33
N LEU A 113 -2.28 -6.17 9.84
CA LEU A 113 -0.88 -6.30 10.20
C LEU A 113 0.04 -5.65 9.17
N PRO A 114 0.87 -4.64 9.54
CA PRO A 114 1.86 -4.01 8.66
C PRO A 114 3.16 -4.85 8.55
N ILE A 115 3.04 -6.10 8.12
CA ILE A 115 4.11 -7.11 8.03
C ILE A 115 4.58 -7.36 6.60
N ASP A 116 5.83 -7.77 6.37
CA ASP A 116 6.25 -8.14 5.01
C ASP A 116 5.59 -9.46 4.57
N VAL A 117 5.02 -9.45 3.36
CA VAL A 117 4.33 -10.60 2.74
C VAL A 117 5.11 -11.05 1.51
N SER A 118 5.40 -12.34 1.43
CA SER A 118 5.90 -12.98 0.22
C SER A 118 4.92 -14.03 -0.29
N VAL A 119 4.99 -14.26 -1.59
CA VAL A 119 4.19 -15.27 -2.28
C VAL A 119 5.09 -16.26 -3.00
N GLU A 120 4.68 -17.52 -2.98
CA GLU A 120 5.20 -18.56 -3.86
C GLU A 120 4.04 -19.15 -4.64
N ILE A 121 4.11 -19.10 -5.97
CA ILE A 121 3.07 -19.56 -6.88
C ILE A 121 3.58 -20.78 -7.65
N SER A 122 2.77 -21.83 -7.73
CA SER A 122 3.05 -23.05 -8.47
C SER A 122 1.84 -23.53 -9.26
N ASN A 123 2.09 -24.37 -10.26
CA ASN A 123 1.07 -25.11 -11.00
C ASN A 123 1.48 -26.59 -11.13
N SER A 124 0.78 -27.36 -11.96
CA SER A 124 1.09 -28.79 -12.19
C SER A 124 2.50 -29.06 -12.71
N ASP A 125 3.13 -28.08 -13.35
CA ASP A 125 4.46 -28.19 -13.95
C ASP A 125 5.58 -27.77 -12.96
N GLY A 126 5.21 -27.26 -11.78
CA GLY A 126 6.12 -26.88 -10.70
C GLY A 126 6.00 -25.41 -10.30
N ARG A 127 7.09 -24.85 -9.76
CA ARG A 127 7.12 -23.46 -9.30
C ARG A 127 7.10 -22.49 -10.48
N VAL A 128 6.19 -21.51 -10.43
CA VAL A 128 5.95 -20.49 -11.44
C VAL A 128 6.63 -19.17 -11.07
N SER A 129 6.41 -18.70 -9.83
CA SER A 129 6.95 -17.43 -9.35
C SER A 129 7.20 -17.46 -7.85
N SER A 130 8.14 -16.64 -7.38
CA SER A 130 8.33 -16.36 -5.96
C SER A 130 8.83 -14.92 -5.81
N THR A 131 8.08 -14.10 -5.08
CA THR A 131 8.39 -12.67 -4.90
C THR A 131 7.83 -12.14 -3.59
N ASN A 132 8.31 -10.97 -3.18
CA ASN A 132 7.72 -10.19 -2.10
C ASN A 132 6.68 -9.24 -2.70
N LEU A 133 5.54 -9.11 -2.04
CA LEU A 133 4.54 -8.11 -2.40
C LEU A 133 4.92 -6.76 -1.77
N TRP A 134 4.72 -5.68 -2.51
CA TRP A 134 4.97 -4.35 -1.97
C TRP A 134 3.87 -3.99 -0.97
N PRO A 135 4.17 -3.45 0.23
CA PRO A 135 3.15 -2.77 1.02
C PRO A 135 2.71 -1.51 0.26
N MET A 136 1.41 -1.34 0.05
CA MET A 136 0.85 -0.31 -0.82
C MET A 136 -0.25 0.48 -0.12
N ILE A 137 -0.59 1.63 -0.70
CA ILE A 137 -1.79 2.38 -0.37
C ILE A 137 -2.52 2.83 -1.64
N SER A 138 -3.85 2.63 -1.69
CA SER A 138 -4.70 3.03 -2.81
C SER A 138 -5.96 3.78 -2.37
N PRO A 139 -6.62 4.52 -3.30
CA PRO A 139 -7.92 5.14 -3.06
C PRO A 139 -9.02 4.21 -2.57
N ASN A 140 -9.17 3.04 -3.20
CA ASN A 140 -10.32 2.14 -3.01
C ASN A 140 -10.05 1.01 -2.00
N MET A 141 -8.80 0.60 -1.77
CA MET A 141 -8.50 -0.48 -0.82
C MET A 141 -7.81 0.02 0.44
N GLY A 142 -7.22 1.21 0.43
CA GLY A 142 -6.37 1.65 1.54
C GLY A 142 -5.07 0.82 1.58
N PHE A 143 -4.63 0.45 2.79
CA PHE A 143 -3.39 -0.31 2.98
C PHE A 143 -3.57 -1.79 2.64
N HIS A 144 -2.72 -2.32 1.77
CA HIS A 144 -2.71 -3.71 1.31
C HIS A 144 -1.32 -4.09 0.82
N TYR A 145 -1.13 -5.31 0.35
CA TYR A 145 0.08 -5.76 -0.34
C TYR A 145 -0.23 -6.05 -1.80
N GLY A 146 0.68 -5.75 -2.72
CA GLY A 146 0.47 -6.11 -4.12
C GLY A 146 1.71 -6.03 -5.00
N ASP A 147 1.65 -6.72 -6.14
CA ASP A 147 2.61 -6.60 -7.24
C ASP A 147 2.00 -7.11 -8.56
N ASN A 148 2.57 -6.71 -9.69
CA ASN A 148 2.23 -7.32 -10.98
C ASN A 148 2.96 -8.66 -11.12
N ILE A 149 2.22 -9.71 -11.46
CA ILE A 149 2.72 -11.08 -11.56
C ILE A 149 2.53 -11.61 -12.98
N ALA A 150 3.61 -12.16 -13.53
CA ALA A 150 3.57 -12.95 -14.76
C ALA A 150 3.18 -14.40 -14.47
N LEU A 151 2.16 -14.90 -15.18
CA LEU A 151 1.70 -16.28 -15.16
C LEU A 151 1.84 -16.89 -16.57
N PRO A 152 2.20 -18.17 -16.71
CA PRO A 152 2.43 -18.80 -18.01
C PRO A 152 1.17 -18.94 -18.87
N GLY A 153 -0.01 -18.85 -18.28
CA GLY A 153 -1.30 -18.89 -18.96
C GLY A 153 -2.46 -19.04 -17.99
N GLU A 154 -3.68 -19.12 -18.51
CA GLU A 154 -4.86 -19.45 -17.71
C GLU A 154 -4.78 -20.83 -17.08
N GLY A 155 -5.45 -21.01 -15.94
CA GLY A 155 -5.58 -22.30 -15.29
C GLY A 155 -5.48 -22.22 -13.78
N GLN A 156 -5.30 -23.40 -13.19
CA GLN A 156 -5.26 -23.57 -11.75
C GLN A 156 -3.84 -23.41 -11.21
N TYR A 157 -3.71 -22.65 -10.13
CA TYR A 157 -2.47 -22.37 -9.42
C TYR A 157 -2.66 -22.58 -7.92
N ASP A 158 -1.59 -22.97 -7.26
CA ASP A 158 -1.48 -22.89 -5.80
C ASP A 158 -0.60 -21.69 -5.45
N VAL A 159 -1.04 -20.89 -4.48
CA VAL A 159 -0.25 -19.80 -3.91
C VAL A 159 -0.06 -20.01 -2.43
N THR A 160 1.19 -19.93 -2.00
CA THR A 160 1.57 -19.92 -0.60
C THR A 160 1.93 -18.50 -0.20
N LEU A 161 1.10 -17.88 0.63
CA LEU A 161 1.34 -16.60 1.29
C LEU A 161 2.19 -16.85 2.53
N GLN A 162 3.27 -16.11 2.68
CA GLN A 162 4.23 -16.26 3.79
C GLN A 162 4.48 -14.91 4.44
N VAL A 163 4.54 -14.90 5.76
CA VAL A 163 4.91 -13.74 6.54
C VAL A 163 6.01 -14.11 7.53
N GLY A 164 6.91 -13.15 7.78
CA GLY A 164 7.89 -13.25 8.85
C GLY A 164 7.30 -12.90 10.22
N PRO A 165 8.14 -12.71 11.25
CA PRO A 165 7.71 -12.10 12.50
C PRO A 165 7.41 -10.61 12.34
N LEU A 166 6.42 -10.10 13.09
CA LEU A 166 6.09 -8.68 13.11
C LEU A 166 7.24 -7.88 13.73
N GLN A 167 7.74 -6.89 12.99
CA GLN A 167 8.86 -6.04 13.42
C GLN A 167 8.40 -4.84 14.27
N THR A 168 7.14 -4.44 14.13
CA THR A 168 6.51 -3.36 14.90
C THR A 168 6.35 -3.78 16.36
N ALA A 169 6.54 -2.85 17.30
CA ALA A 169 6.24 -3.10 18.69
C ALA A 169 4.75 -3.43 18.87
N ARG A 170 4.43 -4.13 19.93
CA ARG A 170 3.08 -4.65 20.20
C ARG A 170 2.68 -4.17 21.57
N THR A 171 1.43 -3.77 21.70
CA THR A 171 0.80 -3.50 23.00
C THR A 171 -0.02 -4.70 23.41
N SER A 172 -0.44 -4.74 24.68
CA SER A 172 -1.38 -5.77 25.13
C SER A 172 -2.71 -5.70 24.35
N PRO A 173 -3.30 -6.84 23.94
CA PRO A 173 -2.97 -8.23 24.26
C PRO A 173 -2.07 -8.92 23.21
N PHE A 174 -1.37 -8.17 22.37
CA PHE A 174 -0.43 -8.72 21.38
C PHE A 174 0.92 -9.12 21.96
N ASP A 175 1.10 -9.04 23.29
CA ASP A 175 2.30 -9.52 23.98
C ASP A 175 2.61 -10.97 23.60
N GLY A 176 3.82 -11.20 23.07
CA GLY A 176 4.25 -12.53 22.63
C GLY A 176 3.59 -13.07 21.35
N ARG A 177 2.69 -12.32 20.70
CA ARG A 177 2.05 -12.70 19.42
C ARG A 177 2.87 -12.25 18.21
N PHE A 178 2.68 -12.93 17.08
CA PHE A 178 3.34 -12.62 15.80
C PHE A 178 4.88 -12.62 15.88
N THR A 179 5.45 -13.50 16.69
CA THR A 179 6.90 -13.62 16.95
C THR A 179 7.61 -14.62 16.03
N GLU A 180 6.85 -15.40 15.28
CA GLU A 180 7.33 -16.41 14.34
C GLU A 180 6.66 -16.21 12.98
N GLY A 181 7.31 -16.72 11.93
CA GLY A 181 6.73 -16.73 10.60
C GLY A 181 5.54 -17.68 10.49
N GLN A 182 4.60 -17.35 9.62
CA GLN A 182 3.41 -18.16 9.31
C GLN A 182 3.23 -18.23 7.80
N SER A 183 2.60 -19.29 7.32
CA SER A 183 2.29 -19.44 5.92
C SER A 183 0.96 -20.14 5.72
N ALA A 184 0.21 -19.71 4.71
CA ALA A 184 -1.02 -20.36 4.29
C ALA A 184 -1.00 -20.59 2.77
N THR A 185 -1.43 -21.77 2.36
CA THR A 185 -1.57 -22.11 0.94
C THR A 185 -3.05 -22.12 0.58
N MET A 186 -3.39 -21.51 -0.56
CA MET A 186 -4.71 -21.62 -1.18
C MET A 186 -4.58 -21.85 -2.68
N GLN A 187 -5.61 -22.44 -3.27
CA GLN A 187 -5.72 -22.62 -4.70
C GLN A 187 -6.52 -21.46 -5.30
N PHE A 188 -6.10 -20.98 -6.46
CA PHE A 188 -6.86 -20.03 -7.25
C PHE A 188 -6.83 -20.41 -8.74
N THR A 189 -7.83 -19.95 -9.47
CA THR A 189 -7.88 -20.10 -10.94
C THR A 189 -7.61 -18.74 -11.54
N PHE A 190 -6.58 -18.64 -12.38
CA PHE A 190 -6.40 -17.46 -13.21
C PHE A 190 -7.19 -17.65 -14.49
N ASP A 191 -8.21 -16.82 -14.66
CA ASP A 191 -9.04 -16.72 -15.86
C ASP A 191 -8.93 -15.27 -16.37
N THR A 192 -8.56 -15.10 -17.64
CA THR A 192 -8.42 -13.76 -18.21
C THR A 192 -9.77 -13.08 -18.32
N ASP A 193 -10.87 -13.80 -18.54
CA ASP A 193 -12.20 -13.20 -18.55
C ASP A 193 -12.58 -12.70 -17.15
N GLU A 194 -12.20 -13.39 -16.07
CA GLU A 194 -12.47 -12.90 -14.71
C GLU A 194 -11.67 -11.63 -14.38
N THR A 195 -10.39 -11.58 -14.76
CA THR A 195 -9.52 -10.43 -14.49
C THR A 195 -9.83 -9.25 -15.40
N TYR A 196 -9.96 -9.49 -16.71
CA TYR A 196 -10.04 -8.43 -17.72
C TYR A 196 -11.47 -7.90 -17.96
N ASN A 197 -12.48 -8.52 -17.33
CA ASN A 197 -13.85 -7.99 -17.31
C ASN A 197 -14.23 -7.31 -15.98
N LEU A 198 -13.28 -7.15 -15.04
CA LEU A 198 -13.51 -6.35 -13.84
C LEU A 198 -13.95 -4.93 -14.20
N GLU A 199 -14.85 -4.35 -13.41
CA GLU A 199 -15.41 -3.03 -13.72
C GLU A 199 -14.32 -1.94 -13.72
N ILE A 200 -14.34 -1.05 -14.70
CA ILE A 200 -13.51 0.15 -14.71
C ILE A 200 -14.41 1.38 -14.67
N ARG A 201 -14.30 2.15 -13.58
CA ARG A 201 -15.12 3.34 -13.36
C ARG A 201 -14.32 4.61 -13.61
N ARG A 202 -14.74 5.41 -14.60
CA ARG A 202 -14.17 6.75 -14.87
C ARG A 202 -14.73 7.77 -13.88
N LEU A 203 -13.87 8.62 -13.32
CA LEU A 203 -14.29 9.63 -12.35
C LEU A 203 -14.67 10.99 -12.98
N GLY A 204 -14.47 11.15 -14.29
CA GLY A 204 -14.93 12.31 -15.06
C GLY A 204 -14.38 13.62 -14.51
N GLU A 205 -15.25 14.60 -14.30
CA GLU A 205 -14.88 15.95 -13.82
C GLU A 205 -14.21 15.97 -12.43
N LYS A 206 -14.37 14.92 -11.62
CA LYS A 206 -13.69 14.82 -10.33
C LYS A 206 -12.21 14.52 -10.47
N ALA A 207 -11.78 13.87 -11.56
CA ALA A 207 -10.40 13.45 -11.74
C ALA A 207 -9.42 14.62 -11.60
N GLY A 208 -8.39 14.45 -10.77
CA GLY A 208 -7.40 15.49 -10.47
C GLY A 208 -7.79 16.48 -9.38
N THR A 209 -9.03 16.44 -8.89
CA THR A 209 -9.42 17.23 -7.72
C THR A 209 -9.05 16.52 -6.41
N ARG A 210 -8.74 17.29 -5.37
CA ARG A 210 -8.46 16.74 -4.03
C ARG A 210 -9.66 15.94 -3.50
N GLY A 211 -9.39 14.77 -2.94
CA GLY A 211 -10.41 13.83 -2.49
C GLY A 211 -10.08 12.39 -2.86
N THR A 212 -10.83 11.44 -2.33
CA THR A 212 -10.73 10.03 -2.69
C THR A 212 -12.12 9.41 -2.73
N VAL A 213 -12.21 8.23 -3.33
CA VAL A 213 -13.42 7.41 -3.27
C VAL A 213 -13.52 6.72 -1.90
N ASP A 214 -14.72 6.30 -1.53
CA ASP A 214 -14.92 5.45 -0.35
C ASP A 214 -14.14 4.14 -0.51
N LEU A 215 -13.71 3.56 0.62
CA LEU A 215 -13.12 2.24 0.61
C LEU A 215 -14.16 1.21 0.13
N MET A 216 -13.68 0.23 -0.61
CA MET A 216 -14.49 -0.91 -1.01
C MET A 216 -14.79 -1.76 0.23
N ASP A 217 -16.07 -1.96 0.50
CA ASP A 217 -16.52 -2.88 1.54
C ASP A 217 -16.23 -4.32 1.10
N MET A 218 -15.46 -5.04 1.92
CA MET A 218 -15.06 -6.42 1.72
C MET A 218 -15.51 -7.22 2.94
N GLU A 219 -16.73 -7.76 2.92
CA GLU A 219 -17.44 -8.37 4.06
C GLU A 219 -16.60 -9.33 4.95
N MET A 220 -15.57 -9.98 4.39
CA MET A 220 -14.71 -10.95 5.09
C MET A 220 -13.31 -10.45 5.44
N ILE A 221 -12.98 -9.19 5.13
CA ILE A 221 -11.64 -8.61 5.27
C ILE A 221 -11.76 -7.29 6.05
N PRO A 222 -11.09 -7.15 7.20
CA PRO A 222 -11.15 -5.91 7.96
C PRO A 222 -10.65 -4.70 7.17
N GLU A 223 -11.23 -3.53 7.44
CA GLU A 223 -10.77 -2.29 6.84
C GLU A 223 -9.41 -1.86 7.45
N PRO A 224 -8.47 -1.36 6.65
CA PRO A 224 -7.17 -0.89 7.13
C PRO A 224 -7.23 0.53 7.70
N VAL A 225 -8.18 0.80 8.58
CA VAL A 225 -8.45 2.13 9.13
C VAL A 225 -8.04 2.23 10.60
N VAL A 226 -7.62 3.42 11.03
CA VAL A 226 -7.41 3.75 12.45
C VAL A 226 -8.69 4.34 13.06
N PRO A 227 -8.86 4.25 14.39
CA PRO A 227 -10.06 4.76 15.08
C PRO A 227 -10.28 6.25 14.84
N THR A 228 -11.51 6.70 15.06
CA THR A 228 -11.87 8.11 15.02
C THR A 228 -11.18 8.90 16.12
N LYS A 229 -11.19 10.24 16.00
CA LYS A 229 -10.62 11.15 17.01
C LYS A 229 -11.23 10.94 18.40
N SER A 230 -12.53 10.66 18.49
CA SER A 230 -13.24 10.43 19.76
C SER A 230 -12.94 9.08 20.40
N GLU A 231 -12.35 8.15 19.66
CA GLU A 231 -11.99 6.81 20.13
C GLU A 231 -10.52 6.71 20.54
N LEU A 232 -9.72 7.77 20.31
CA LEU A 232 -8.36 7.81 20.84
C LEU A 232 -8.39 7.90 22.37
N PRO A 233 -7.52 7.14 23.07
CA PRO A 233 -7.45 7.15 24.52
C PRO A 233 -6.84 8.45 25.04
N GLY A 234 -7.18 8.77 26.29
CA GLY A 234 -6.63 9.92 26.98
C GLY A 234 -7.14 11.25 26.43
N ARG A 235 -6.28 12.26 26.47
CA ARG A 235 -6.59 13.63 26.06
C ARG A 235 -5.98 13.92 24.71
N LEU A 236 -6.80 14.32 23.74
CA LEU A 236 -6.28 14.85 22.48
C LEU A 236 -5.58 16.19 22.74
N LEU A 237 -4.30 16.27 22.36
CA LEU A 237 -3.51 17.48 22.44
C LEU A 237 -3.55 18.29 21.15
N HIS A 238 -3.53 17.61 19.99
CA HIS A 238 -3.43 18.29 18.72
C HIS A 238 -4.03 17.48 17.56
N GLU A 239 -4.48 18.21 16.54
CA GLU A 239 -4.85 17.71 15.22
C GLU A 239 -4.19 18.63 14.20
N GLY A 240 -3.24 18.07 13.43
CA GLY A 240 -2.48 18.79 12.42
C GLY A 240 -2.46 18.05 11.10
N GLN A 241 -1.89 18.70 10.08
CA GLN A 241 -1.68 18.09 8.76
C GLN A 241 -0.23 18.22 8.31
N SER A 242 0.29 17.20 7.63
CA SER A 242 1.60 17.21 7.01
C SER A 242 1.62 16.29 5.79
N GLY A 243 2.11 16.77 4.64
CA GLY A 243 2.07 16.02 3.36
C GLY A 243 0.69 15.47 2.99
N ASP A 244 -0.38 16.21 3.34
CA ASP A 244 -1.80 15.85 3.21
C ASP A 244 -2.28 14.74 4.18
N ALA A 245 -1.41 14.14 5.02
CA ALA A 245 -1.84 13.26 6.10
C ALA A 245 -2.42 14.07 7.25
N THR A 246 -3.49 13.57 7.87
CA THR A 246 -3.96 14.07 9.16
C THR A 246 -3.17 13.36 10.27
N ILE A 247 -2.68 14.11 11.25
CA ILE A 247 -1.91 13.59 12.37
C ILE A 247 -2.60 14.00 13.66
N LEU A 248 -3.10 13.00 14.40
CA LEU A 248 -3.67 13.21 15.73
C LEU A 248 -2.63 12.91 16.79
N VAL A 249 -2.58 13.77 17.81
CA VAL A 249 -1.66 13.63 18.95
C VAL A 249 -2.47 13.57 20.22
N ALA A 250 -2.32 12.51 21.00
CA ALA A 250 -3.01 12.31 22.27
C ALA A 250 -2.01 12.00 23.39
N LEU A 251 -2.38 12.34 24.61
CA LEU A 251 -1.64 12.03 25.82
C LEU A 251 -2.47 11.08 26.67
N VAL A 252 -1.88 9.96 27.08
CA VAL A 252 -2.48 9.03 28.02
C VAL A 252 -1.73 9.14 29.33
N ASP A 253 -2.41 9.60 30.37
CA ASP A 253 -1.86 9.69 31.73
C ASP A 253 -2.23 8.46 32.57
N GLY A 254 -1.47 8.19 33.63
CA GLY A 254 -1.74 7.14 34.60
C GLY A 254 -1.49 5.73 34.06
N ASP A 255 -2.15 4.73 34.67
CA ASP A 255 -1.97 3.32 34.30
C ASP A 255 -2.41 3.06 32.84
N HIS A 256 -1.45 2.68 32.00
CA HIS A 256 -1.69 2.37 30.59
C HIS A 256 -0.84 1.20 30.11
N ARG A 257 -1.26 0.59 28.99
CA ARG A 257 -0.58 -0.57 28.37
C ARG A 257 0.51 -0.20 27.35
N PHE A 258 0.79 1.08 27.14
CA PHE A 258 1.61 1.57 26.03
C PHE A 258 3.11 1.61 26.33
N SER A 259 3.48 1.68 27.62
CA SER A 259 4.85 1.55 28.09
C SER A 259 4.87 1.03 29.53
N ASP A 260 6.04 0.52 29.95
CA ASP A 260 6.30 0.07 31.33
C ASP A 260 6.61 1.23 32.29
N SER A 261 6.56 2.48 31.82
CA SER A 261 6.84 3.69 32.61
C SER A 261 5.59 4.19 33.32
N ASP A 262 5.75 4.69 34.55
CA ASP A 262 4.65 5.31 35.33
C ASP A 262 4.26 6.72 34.82
N GLY A 263 5.07 7.33 33.95
CA GLY A 263 4.83 8.63 33.35
C GLY A 263 3.93 8.57 32.11
N PRO A 264 3.40 9.71 31.63
CA PRO A 264 2.42 9.74 30.56
C PRO A 264 2.98 9.27 29.22
N PHE A 265 2.11 8.78 28.34
CA PHE A 265 2.47 8.28 27.03
C PHE A 265 1.89 9.15 25.91
N LEU A 266 2.77 9.63 25.03
CA LEU A 266 2.40 10.40 23.85
C LEU A 266 2.07 9.44 22.70
N ILE A 267 0.85 9.52 22.18
CA ILE A 267 0.39 8.78 21.00
C ILE A 267 0.32 9.73 19.81
N VAL A 268 0.91 9.32 18.71
CA VAL A 268 0.83 9.97 17.39
C VAL A 268 0.21 8.98 16.41
N SER A 269 -0.94 9.34 15.84
CA SER A 269 -1.72 8.49 14.95
C SER A 269 -1.91 9.16 13.58
N PRO A 270 -0.95 8.96 12.65
CA PRO A 270 -1.04 9.47 11.29
C PRO A 270 -2.04 8.65 10.46
N ARG A 271 -2.81 9.33 9.62
CA ARG A 271 -3.89 8.73 8.82
C ARG A 271 -4.12 9.49 7.53
N THR A 272 -4.72 8.82 6.54
CA THR A 272 -5.17 9.52 5.33
C THR A 272 -6.28 10.53 5.64
N PRO A 273 -6.37 11.64 4.90
CA PRO A 273 -7.23 12.77 5.27
C PRO A 273 -8.74 12.48 5.13
N TYR A 274 -9.13 11.49 4.33
CA TYR A 274 -10.54 11.22 4.00
C TYR A 274 -11.05 9.91 4.61
N ASN A 275 -10.29 8.82 4.46
CA ASN A 275 -10.76 7.47 4.81
C ASN A 275 -10.12 6.92 6.10
N ARG A 276 -9.30 7.71 6.80
CA ARG A 276 -8.57 7.30 8.02
C ARG A 276 -7.72 6.02 7.85
N VAL A 277 -7.27 5.73 6.63
CA VAL A 277 -6.40 4.58 6.37
C VAL A 277 -5.10 4.76 7.14
N MET A 278 -4.64 3.70 7.79
CA MET A 278 -3.39 3.68 8.57
C MET A 278 -2.16 4.02 7.73
N LEU A 279 -1.19 4.73 8.32
CA LEU A 279 0.08 5.08 7.70
C LEU A 279 1.27 4.46 8.46
N PRO A 280 1.50 3.14 8.33
CA PRO A 280 2.63 2.47 8.96
C PRO A 280 3.95 2.80 8.24
N ARG A 281 5.06 2.30 8.79
CA ARG A 281 6.41 2.39 8.20
C ARG A 281 6.90 3.83 7.98
N MET A 282 6.56 4.72 8.91
CA MET A 282 7.17 6.03 9.07
C MET A 282 8.30 5.95 10.09
N ALA A 283 9.21 6.91 10.06
CA ALA A 283 10.07 7.23 11.19
C ALA A 283 9.70 8.64 11.68
N LEU A 284 9.33 8.73 12.96
CA LEU A 284 8.92 9.97 13.60
C LEU A 284 9.81 10.24 14.82
N SER A 285 10.05 11.51 15.11
CA SER A 285 10.69 11.95 16.34
C SER A 285 9.90 13.09 16.97
N ALA A 286 10.04 13.27 18.28
CA ALA A 286 9.44 14.38 19.00
C ALA A 286 10.50 15.13 19.82
N THR A 287 10.34 16.44 19.91
CA THR A 287 11.07 17.31 20.85
C THR A 287 10.06 18.13 21.63
N LEU A 288 10.16 18.10 22.95
CA LEU A 288 9.29 18.80 23.88
C LEU A 288 10.13 19.86 24.61
N ASN A 289 9.64 21.10 24.66
CA ASN A 289 10.33 22.21 25.29
C ASN A 289 9.47 22.91 26.33
N ARG A 290 10.07 23.27 27.48
CA ARG A 290 9.49 24.11 28.52
C ARG A 290 10.34 25.36 28.69
N GLY A 291 9.74 26.54 28.53
CA GLY A 291 10.47 27.81 28.67
C GLY A 291 11.65 28.00 27.71
N GLY A 292 11.69 27.23 26.60
CA GLY A 292 12.76 27.24 25.62
C GLY A 292 13.83 26.15 25.80
N ASP A 293 13.80 25.41 26.92
CA ASP A 293 14.71 24.30 27.20
C ASP A 293 14.04 22.96 26.84
N ALA A 294 14.80 22.04 26.24
CA ALA A 294 14.30 20.70 25.91
C ALA A 294 14.11 19.85 27.18
N ILE A 295 12.87 19.39 27.40
CA ILE A 295 12.51 18.51 28.52
C ILE A 295 12.46 17.03 28.12
N ALA A 296 12.15 16.75 26.85
CA ALA A 296 12.20 15.40 26.29
C ALA A 296 12.52 15.45 24.80
N GLN A 297 13.28 14.48 24.30
CA GLN A 297 13.56 14.31 22.88
C GLN A 297 13.81 12.84 22.57
N GLY A 298 13.21 12.33 21.50
CA GLY A 298 13.42 10.94 21.09
C GLY A 298 12.66 10.53 19.84
N THR A 299 12.99 9.33 19.36
CA THR A 299 12.24 8.64 18.32
C THR A 299 10.92 8.12 18.89
N LEU A 300 9.85 8.24 18.13
CA LEU A 300 8.58 7.60 18.45
C LEU A 300 8.60 6.15 17.98
N GLN A 301 8.40 5.21 18.91
CA GLN A 301 8.35 3.79 18.61
C GLN A 301 7.10 3.49 17.79
N ALA A 302 7.28 2.86 16.62
CA ALA A 302 6.17 2.31 15.85
C ALA A 302 5.58 1.10 16.59
N SER A 303 4.28 1.14 16.83
CA SER A 303 3.55 0.16 17.62
C SER A 303 2.24 -0.25 16.92
N LEU A 304 1.78 -1.45 17.25
CA LEU A 304 0.50 -2.01 16.82
C LEU A 304 -0.33 -2.36 18.05
N ASP A 305 -1.57 -1.90 18.05
CA ASP A 305 -2.56 -2.11 19.11
C ASP A 305 -3.91 -2.45 18.49
N PRO A 306 -4.71 -3.34 19.11
CA PRO A 306 -5.98 -3.76 18.51
C PRO A 306 -7.03 -2.64 18.44
N ASP A 307 -6.99 -1.66 19.35
CA ASP A 307 -7.95 -0.56 19.37
C ASP A 307 -7.46 0.62 18.52
N LEU A 308 -6.13 0.77 18.36
CA LEU A 308 -5.53 1.90 17.65
C LEU A 308 -5.06 1.59 16.23
N GLY A 309 -4.94 0.32 15.87
CA GLY A 309 -4.19 -0.10 14.70
C GLY A 309 -2.71 0.30 14.82
N SER A 310 -2.13 0.79 13.73
CA SER A 310 -0.75 1.30 13.74
C SER A 310 -0.68 2.73 14.28
N PHE A 311 0.20 2.94 15.25
CA PHE A 311 0.50 4.25 15.83
C PHE A 311 1.99 4.37 16.15
N TYR A 312 2.40 5.56 16.58
CA TYR A 312 3.75 5.85 17.03
C TYR A 312 3.69 6.52 18.39
N GLY A 313 4.62 6.23 19.29
CA GLY A 313 4.60 6.89 20.58
C GLY A 313 5.88 6.84 21.38
N MET A 314 5.87 7.57 22.48
CA MET A 314 6.96 7.58 23.45
C MET A 314 6.40 7.84 24.85
N GLY A 315 6.98 7.16 25.84
CA GLY A 315 6.79 7.51 27.25
C GLY A 315 7.50 8.82 27.57
N LEU A 316 6.93 9.59 28.48
CA LEU A 316 7.42 10.87 28.96
C LEU A 316 7.50 10.83 30.50
N ASP A 317 8.36 11.66 31.07
CA ASP A 317 8.37 11.86 32.53
C ASP A 317 7.20 12.77 32.95
N GLU A 318 6.97 13.85 32.19
CA GLU A 318 5.91 14.83 32.42
C GLU A 318 5.56 15.58 31.12
N LEU A 319 4.35 16.14 31.06
CA LEU A 319 3.94 17.09 30.03
C LEU A 319 2.89 18.05 30.60
N GLU A 320 3.14 19.36 30.51
CA GLU A 320 2.31 20.40 31.13
C GLU A 320 1.73 21.37 30.10
N THR A 321 0.64 22.05 30.48
CA THR A 321 0.11 23.19 29.71
C THR A 321 1.20 24.26 29.55
N GLY A 322 1.37 24.73 28.31
CA GLY A 322 2.40 25.69 27.93
C GLY A 322 3.67 25.07 27.36
N ASP A 323 3.85 23.75 27.47
CA ASP A 323 4.96 23.05 26.82
C ASP A 323 4.78 23.05 25.29
N ALA A 324 5.87 23.26 24.56
CA ALA A 324 5.89 23.23 23.11
C ALA A 324 6.32 21.86 22.61
N VAL A 325 5.54 21.26 21.71
CA VAL A 325 5.82 19.96 21.10
C VAL A 325 6.11 20.17 19.62
N ARG A 326 7.25 19.62 19.17
CA ARG A 326 7.61 19.52 17.75
C ARG A 326 7.69 18.05 17.36
N LEU A 327 6.82 17.63 16.44
CA LEU A 327 6.88 16.33 15.79
C LEU A 327 7.59 16.46 14.44
N THR A 328 8.64 15.68 14.23
CA THR A 328 9.41 15.66 12.99
C THR A 328 9.18 14.35 12.26
N VAL A 329 8.91 14.43 10.96
CA VAL A 329 8.83 13.26 10.07
C VAL A 329 10.22 13.02 9.49
N GLU A 330 10.91 12.00 10.01
CA GLU A 330 12.25 11.63 9.55
C GLU A 330 12.18 10.86 8.23
N THR A 331 11.18 9.99 8.10
CA THR A 331 10.83 9.34 6.83
C THR A 331 9.32 9.28 6.66
N PRO A 332 8.80 9.61 5.46
CA PRO A 332 7.38 9.45 5.14
C PRO A 332 6.99 7.96 5.13
N PRO A 333 5.68 7.63 5.07
CA PRO A 333 5.23 6.24 5.00
C PRO A 333 5.90 5.52 3.81
N GLN A 334 6.70 4.49 4.11
CA GLN A 334 7.44 3.71 3.13
C GLN A 334 6.52 2.68 2.46
N LEU A 335 5.52 3.18 1.75
CA LEU A 335 4.48 2.44 1.06
C LEU A 335 4.55 2.71 -0.45
N ALA A 336 4.33 1.69 -1.28
CA ALA A 336 4.03 1.92 -2.68
C ALA A 336 2.70 2.66 -2.82
N ARG A 337 2.55 3.47 -3.86
CA ARG A 337 1.37 4.31 -4.07
C ARG A 337 0.76 4.02 -5.42
N HIS A 338 -0.55 3.86 -5.43
CA HIS A 338 -1.35 3.81 -6.64
C HIS A 338 -1.71 5.22 -7.12
N ASP A 339 -2.26 5.30 -8.33
CA ASP A 339 -2.86 6.52 -8.87
C ASP A 339 -3.83 7.15 -7.84
N GLY A 340 -3.74 8.48 -7.67
CA GLY A 340 -4.51 9.23 -6.68
C GLY A 340 -3.76 9.48 -5.37
N TYR A 341 -2.74 8.66 -5.09
CA TYR A 341 -1.97 8.71 -3.84
C TYR A 341 -0.47 8.91 -4.10
N GLU A 342 -0.01 8.77 -5.35
CA GLU A 342 1.39 8.77 -5.73
C GLU A 342 2.09 10.14 -5.59
N THR A 343 1.33 11.20 -5.38
CA THR A 343 1.82 12.56 -5.08
C THR A 343 1.64 12.93 -3.60
N ALA A 344 0.97 12.11 -2.80
CA ALA A 344 0.69 12.36 -1.39
C ALA A 344 1.74 11.73 -0.45
N PHE A 345 1.83 12.29 0.77
CA PHE A 345 2.66 11.76 1.86
C PHE A 345 4.13 11.59 1.48
N LEU A 346 4.71 12.58 0.79
CA LEU A 346 6.11 12.57 0.35
C LEU A 346 6.92 13.59 1.15
N ASP A 347 6.64 14.87 0.91
CA ASP A 347 7.22 15.98 1.65
C ASP A 347 6.31 16.31 2.84
N MET A 348 6.79 15.98 4.04
CA MET A 348 6.03 16.07 5.27
C MET A 348 6.74 17.02 6.24
N ASP A 349 6.28 18.28 6.28
CA ASP A 349 6.79 19.28 7.20
C ASP A 349 6.56 18.90 8.67
N PRO A 350 7.45 19.30 9.59
CA PRO A 350 7.25 19.11 11.03
C PRO A 350 5.98 19.79 11.54
N ILE A 351 5.34 19.17 12.52
CA ILE A 351 4.15 19.71 13.19
C ILE A 351 4.58 20.31 14.53
N GLU A 352 4.15 21.54 14.78
CA GLU A 352 4.44 22.25 16.03
C GLU A 352 3.16 22.72 16.68
N PHE A 353 3.04 22.49 17.99
CA PHE A 353 1.92 22.99 18.78
C PHE A 353 2.33 23.23 20.24
N THR A 354 1.51 23.99 20.95
CA THR A 354 1.64 24.19 22.40
C THR A 354 0.53 23.43 23.10
N VAL A 355 0.86 22.76 24.19
CA VAL A 355 -0.13 22.05 25.02
C VAL A 355 -1.04 23.07 25.70
N GLU A 356 -2.35 22.95 25.49
CA GLU A 356 -3.38 23.79 26.12
C GLU A 356 -3.91 23.17 27.42
#